data_AF-A0A6M8J0N3-F1
#
_entry.id   AF-A0A6M8J0N3-F1
#
_cell.length_a   1.000
_cell.length_b   1.000
_cell.length_c   1.000
_cell.angle_alpha   90.00
_cell.angle_beta   90.00
_cell.angle_gamma   90.00
#
_symmetry.space_group_name_H-M   'P 1'
#
loop_
_entity.id
_entity.type
_entity.pdbx_description
1 polymer ?
#
loop_
_entity_poly.entity_id
_entity_poly.type
_entity_poly.pdbx_seq_one_letter_code
_entity_poly.pdbx_strand_id
1 'polypeptide(L)'
;MRTTPKPSPNASGKPLYKRWWVWVIVVVVLAGAFGGGKGEQQSAQVKGAEAPKAAEQSKDAGKTDKNGAKEPETEKPAVKGSEAGKDAGSEAKTEPEAAKSPKPITLVAGEKGEYGKELVMNEERLIVYYVPGGTYSVKNIGKYGTQVTVYEGVRKGDNGDEYTSVSGSPAVIMPGRSADVVVPEGWFIEIKEPSHIELTLK
;
A
#
# COMPACT_ATOMS: atom_id res chain seq x y z
N MET A 1 -38.26 -43.02 33.75
CA MET A 1 -38.43 -42.38 32.43
C MET A 1 -37.04 -42.11 31.86
N ARG A 2 -36.62 -42.83 30.81
CA ARG A 2 -35.33 -42.61 30.13
C ARG A 2 -35.63 -42.03 28.76
N THR A 3 -35.21 -40.79 28.51
CA THR A 3 -35.31 -40.14 27.21
C THR A 3 -34.09 -40.54 26.38
N THR A 4 -34.31 -41.22 25.26
CA THR A 4 -33.27 -41.47 24.25
C THR A 4 -33.06 -40.21 23.42
N PRO A 5 -31.82 -39.76 23.16
CA PRO A 5 -31.57 -38.70 22.19
C PRO A 5 -31.80 -39.21 20.76
N LYS A 6 -32.51 -38.41 19.98
CA LYS A 6 -32.79 -38.60 18.54
C LYS A 6 -31.47 -38.47 17.75
N PRO A 7 -31.15 -39.37 16.81
CA PRO A 7 -29.99 -39.18 15.94
C PRO A 7 -30.29 -38.09 14.89
N SER A 8 -29.45 -37.07 14.85
CA SER A 8 -29.44 -36.06 13.78
C SER A 8 -28.70 -36.61 12.56
N PRO A 9 -29.33 -36.71 11.37
CA PRO A 9 -28.59 -36.95 10.15
C PRO A 9 -28.11 -35.60 9.61
N ASN A 10 -26.79 -35.45 9.47
CA ASN A 10 -26.07 -34.68 8.43
C ASN A 10 -24.72 -34.18 8.96
N ALA A 11 -23.87 -35.14 9.31
CA ALA A 11 -22.45 -34.98 9.04
C ALA A 11 -22.20 -35.28 7.55
N SER A 12 -21.25 -34.57 6.96
CA SER A 12 -20.59 -34.82 5.66
C SER A 12 -21.29 -34.39 4.35
N GLY A 13 -20.71 -33.37 3.73
CA GLY A 13 -20.95 -32.97 2.35
C GLY A 13 -20.48 -31.55 2.11
N LYS A 14 -19.17 -31.36 1.82
CA LYS A 14 -18.73 -30.06 1.28
C LYS A 14 -19.52 -29.82 -0.01
N PRO A 15 -20.01 -28.60 -0.25
CA PRO A 15 -20.55 -28.17 -1.53
C PRO A 15 -19.69 -28.53 -2.75
N LEU A 16 -19.88 -29.70 -3.35
CA LEU A 16 -19.18 -30.05 -4.60
C LEU A 16 -19.68 -29.20 -5.79
N TYR A 17 -20.70 -28.36 -5.58
CA TYR A 17 -21.14 -27.35 -6.53
C TYR A 17 -20.12 -26.22 -6.78
N LYS A 18 -19.01 -26.13 -6.02
CA LYS A 18 -17.87 -25.24 -6.33
C LYS A 18 -16.96 -25.72 -7.48
N ARG A 19 -17.20 -26.92 -8.04
CA ARG A 19 -16.39 -27.51 -9.12
C ARG A 19 -17.12 -27.62 -10.47
N TRP A 20 -18.26 -26.94 -10.63
CA TRP A 20 -18.98 -26.93 -11.91
C TRP A 20 -18.15 -26.33 -13.05
N TRP A 21 -17.38 -25.27 -12.77
CA TRP A 21 -16.47 -24.66 -13.74
C TRP A 21 -15.33 -25.60 -14.20
N VAL A 22 -14.95 -26.59 -13.38
CA VAL A 22 -13.93 -27.58 -13.76
C VAL A 22 -14.45 -28.49 -14.89
N TRP A 23 -15.73 -28.85 -14.87
CA TRP A 23 -16.35 -29.61 -15.97
C TRP A 23 -16.42 -28.80 -17.27
N VAL A 24 -16.69 -27.50 -17.19
CA VAL A 24 -16.68 -26.61 -18.35
C VAL A 24 -15.29 -26.55 -19.00
N ILE A 25 -14.21 -26.46 -18.21
CA ILE A 25 -12.83 -26.46 -18.74
C ILE A 25 -12.50 -27.79 -19.45
N VAL A 26 -12.90 -28.93 -18.90
CA VAL A 26 -12.64 -30.24 -19.52
C VAL A 26 -13.33 -30.35 -20.89
N VAL A 27 -14.58 -29.86 -21.02
CA VAL A 27 -15.30 -29.84 -22.31
C VAL A 27 -14.60 -28.91 -23.31
N VAL A 28 -14.14 -27.73 -22.89
CA VAL A 28 -13.42 -26.80 -23.77
C VAL A 28 -12.09 -27.37 -24.25
N VAL A 29 -11.33 -28.06 -23.38
CA VAL A 29 -10.07 -28.71 -23.79
C VAL A 29 -10.32 -29.88 -24.74
N LEU A 30 -11.36 -30.68 -24.52
CA LEU A 30 -11.72 -31.76 -25.45
C LEU A 30 -12.26 -31.21 -26.78
N ALA A 31 -13.08 -30.15 -26.75
CA ALA A 31 -13.54 -29.48 -27.96
C ALA A 31 -12.39 -28.76 -28.70
N GLY A 32 -11.41 -28.21 -27.99
CA GLY A 32 -10.23 -27.58 -28.57
C GLY A 32 -9.19 -28.58 -29.10
N ALA A 33 -9.09 -29.76 -28.49
CA ALA A 33 -8.18 -30.82 -28.93
C ALA A 33 -8.74 -31.64 -30.11
N PHE A 34 -10.07 -31.70 -30.28
CA PHE A 34 -10.72 -32.43 -31.39
C PHE A 34 -11.44 -31.52 -32.41
N GLY A 35 -11.52 -30.21 -32.15
CA GLY A 35 -12.02 -29.19 -33.07
C GLY A 35 -10.94 -28.75 -34.05
N GLY A 36 -10.60 -29.63 -35.01
CA GLY A 36 -9.71 -29.34 -36.12
C GLY A 36 -10.25 -28.23 -37.03
N GLY A 37 -9.94 -26.98 -36.68
CA GLY A 37 -10.04 -25.82 -37.56
C GLY A 37 -8.80 -25.74 -38.45
N LYS A 38 -8.92 -26.32 -39.64
CA LYS A 38 -8.01 -26.15 -40.78
C LYS A 38 -7.97 -24.66 -41.18
N GLY A 39 -6.80 -24.04 -41.13
CA GLY A 39 -6.63 -22.64 -41.52
C GLY A 39 -5.16 -22.24 -41.62
N GLU A 40 -4.60 -22.52 -42.81
CA GLU A 40 -3.53 -21.84 -43.54
C GLU A 40 -2.37 -21.18 -42.80
N GLN A 41 -1.17 -21.68 -43.11
CA GLN A 41 0.10 -20.97 -42.98
C GLN A 41 0.05 -19.61 -43.70
N GLN A 42 0.57 -18.56 -43.05
CA GLN A 42 1.27 -17.54 -43.81
C GLN A 42 2.53 -17.08 -43.08
N SER A 43 3.64 -17.64 -43.56
CA SER A 43 5.00 -17.13 -43.38
C SER A 43 5.15 -15.80 -44.12
N ALA A 44 5.66 -14.78 -43.46
CA ALA A 44 6.33 -13.67 -44.12
C ALA A 44 7.55 -13.27 -43.30
N GLN A 45 8.71 -13.70 -43.78
CA GLN A 45 10.03 -13.30 -43.33
C GLN A 45 10.61 -12.37 -44.40
N VAL A 46 10.92 -11.12 -44.04
CA VAL A 46 11.90 -10.24 -44.72
C VAL A 46 12.48 -9.36 -43.60
N LYS A 47 13.67 -9.63 -43.04
CA LYS A 47 15.03 -9.21 -43.50
C LYS A 47 15.13 -7.67 -43.55
N GLY A 48 16.01 -6.96 -42.85
CA GLY A 48 17.13 -7.26 -41.96
C GLY A 48 17.87 -5.95 -41.63
N ALA A 49 18.95 -6.06 -40.84
CA ALA A 49 20.01 -5.07 -40.58
C ALA A 49 19.60 -3.85 -39.72
N GLU A 50 20.35 -3.37 -38.72
CA GLU A 50 21.71 -3.63 -38.24
C GLU A 50 21.84 -3.05 -36.82
N ALA A 51 22.50 -3.76 -35.91
CA ALA A 51 23.23 -3.15 -34.80
C ALA A 51 24.71 -3.08 -35.24
N PRO A 52 25.52 -2.14 -34.74
CA PRO A 52 26.46 -2.58 -33.71
C PRO A 52 26.89 -1.54 -32.65
N LYS A 53 27.29 -2.09 -31.50
CA LYS A 53 28.44 -1.78 -30.60
C LYS A 53 28.61 -0.34 -30.06
N ALA A 54 28.58 -0.14 -28.73
CA ALA A 54 29.65 -0.42 -27.74
C ALA A 54 30.89 0.48 -27.87
N ALA A 55 31.09 1.34 -26.86
CA ALA A 55 32.41 1.78 -26.38
C ALA A 55 32.30 2.35 -24.96
N GLU A 56 33.04 1.71 -24.04
CA GLU A 56 33.45 2.19 -22.71
C GLU A 56 34.62 3.21 -22.81
N GLN A 57 35.06 3.67 -21.63
CA GLN A 57 36.26 4.45 -21.28
C GLN A 57 36.11 5.98 -21.29
N SER A 58 36.74 6.75 -20.40
CA SER A 58 37.43 6.52 -19.12
C SER A 58 37.75 7.90 -18.55
N LYS A 59 38.05 7.90 -17.25
CA LYS A 59 38.56 9.01 -16.42
C LYS A 59 39.78 9.74 -17.01
N ASP A 60 39.89 11.04 -16.70
CA ASP A 60 41.10 11.69 -16.16
C ASP A 60 40.67 13.03 -15.52
N ALA A 61 40.81 13.24 -14.21
CA ALA A 61 41.89 14.00 -13.53
C ALA A 61 42.09 15.42 -14.09
N GLY A 62 42.21 16.50 -13.33
CA GLY A 62 42.28 16.75 -11.90
C GLY A 62 42.81 18.19 -11.69
N LYS A 63 42.46 18.79 -10.53
CA LYS A 63 43.19 19.85 -9.78
C LYS A 63 43.37 21.26 -10.40
N THR A 64 42.81 22.31 -9.77
CA THR A 64 43.44 23.19 -8.74
C THR A 64 43.70 24.57 -9.41
N ASP A 65 43.34 25.75 -8.90
CA ASP A 65 43.55 26.47 -7.63
C ASP A 65 42.37 27.44 -7.36
N LYS A 66 41.89 27.70 -6.13
CA LYS A 66 42.48 28.44 -4.98
C LYS A 66 42.81 29.93 -5.23
N ASN A 67 41.92 30.81 -4.76
CA ASN A 67 42.11 32.03 -3.93
C ASN A 67 40.94 32.97 -4.23
N GLY A 68 40.30 33.68 -3.29
CA GLY A 68 40.64 34.00 -1.92
C GLY A 68 40.16 35.44 -1.68
N ALA A 69 39.25 35.64 -0.72
CA ALA A 69 38.92 36.86 0.07
C ALA A 69 38.70 38.21 -0.68
N LYS A 70 37.79 39.13 -0.33
CA LYS A 70 37.25 39.53 0.98
C LYS A 70 36.09 40.55 0.75
N GLU A 71 35.15 40.63 1.70
CA GLU A 71 34.10 41.67 1.81
C GLU A 71 34.64 43.12 1.83
N PRO A 72 33.74 44.11 1.65
CA PRO A 72 33.18 44.78 2.84
C PRO A 72 31.66 45.05 2.81
N GLU A 73 31.09 45.08 4.03
CA GLU A 73 29.85 45.75 4.49
C GLU A 73 29.81 47.24 4.02
N THR A 74 28.77 48.06 3.99
CA THR A 74 27.51 48.29 4.75
C THR A 74 26.79 49.41 3.95
N GLU A 75 25.47 49.52 3.79
CA GLU A 75 24.57 50.24 4.71
C GLU A 75 23.08 50.06 4.31
N LYS A 76 22.28 49.89 5.37
CA LYS A 76 20.82 49.82 5.54
C LYS A 76 20.22 51.26 5.53
N PRO A 77 18.97 51.53 5.99
CA PRO A 77 17.64 50.94 5.76
C PRO A 77 16.54 52.00 5.49
N ALA A 78 15.34 51.60 5.06
CA ALA A 78 14.07 52.15 5.59
C ALA A 78 12.85 51.43 5.02
N VAL A 79 12.15 50.64 5.85
CA VAL A 79 10.72 50.87 6.16
C VAL A 79 10.32 50.14 7.46
N LYS A 80 9.97 50.95 8.47
CA LYS A 80 9.00 50.65 9.55
C LYS A 80 7.66 50.28 8.91
N GLY A 81 6.77 49.46 9.47
CA GLY A 81 6.69 48.84 10.78
C GLY A 81 5.23 48.45 11.04
N SER A 82 5.00 47.35 11.76
CA SER A 82 3.83 47.15 12.61
C SER A 82 4.06 45.93 13.53
N GLU A 83 4.58 46.23 14.72
CA GLU A 83 4.25 45.57 16.00
C GLU A 83 2.82 45.98 16.41
N ALA A 84 2.06 45.34 17.29
CA ALA A 84 2.15 44.12 18.09
C ALA A 84 0.81 43.98 18.84
N GLY A 85 0.56 42.80 19.42
CA GLY A 85 -0.42 42.60 20.49
C GLY A 85 -0.99 41.18 20.49
N LYS A 86 -0.24 40.16 20.96
CA LYS A 86 -0.22 39.62 22.34
C LYS A 86 -1.61 39.25 22.89
N ASP A 87 -1.87 37.95 23.03
CA ASP A 87 -2.07 37.25 24.32
C ASP A 87 -2.10 35.72 24.03
N ALA A 88 -1.08 34.98 24.46
CA ALA A 88 -1.14 34.05 25.60
C ALA A 88 -2.11 32.87 25.42
N GLY A 89 -1.56 31.65 25.29
CA GLY A 89 -2.40 30.45 25.36
C GLY A 89 -1.74 29.17 24.87
N SER A 90 -0.95 28.55 25.74
CA SER A 90 -0.62 27.11 25.73
C SER A 90 0.34 26.62 24.64
N GLU A 91 1.63 26.74 24.95
CA GLU A 91 2.62 25.74 24.56
C GLU A 91 2.15 24.36 25.06
N ALA A 92 1.51 23.58 24.18
CA ALA A 92 1.51 22.13 24.34
C ALA A 92 2.91 21.63 23.95
N LYS A 93 3.82 21.74 24.91
CA LYS A 93 5.02 20.91 24.99
C LYS A 93 4.53 19.46 25.11
N THR A 94 4.26 18.81 23.99
CA THR A 94 4.18 17.35 23.94
C THR A 94 5.59 16.85 24.16
N GLU A 95 5.94 16.72 25.43
CA GLU A 95 7.07 15.98 25.91
C GLU A 95 7.03 14.58 25.25
N PRO A 96 8.15 14.11 24.69
CA PRO A 96 8.18 12.83 24.01
C PRO A 96 7.84 11.75 25.04
N GLU A 97 6.69 11.08 24.85
CA GLU A 97 6.28 9.97 25.70
C GLU A 97 7.37 8.89 25.61
N ALA A 98 8.14 8.79 26.68
CA ALA A 98 9.30 7.95 26.79
C ALA A 98 8.92 6.47 26.63
N ALA A 99 9.42 5.87 25.54
CA ALA A 99 10.03 4.55 25.51
C ALA A 99 9.30 3.42 26.26
N LYS A 100 8.05 3.14 25.87
CA LYS A 100 7.53 1.78 25.88
C LYS A 100 7.67 1.28 24.45
N SER A 101 8.55 0.32 24.18
CA SER A 101 8.61 -0.32 22.86
C SER A 101 7.18 -0.75 22.49
N PRO A 102 6.57 -0.14 21.46
CA PRO A 102 5.18 -0.41 21.17
C PRO A 102 5.06 -1.88 20.76
N LYS A 103 4.07 -2.56 21.32
CA LYS A 103 3.73 -3.92 20.90
C LYS A 103 3.39 -3.88 19.40
N PRO A 104 3.69 -4.95 18.65
CA PRO A 104 3.31 -5.01 17.25
C PRO A 104 1.79 -4.90 17.10
N ILE A 105 1.35 -4.09 16.14
CA ILE A 105 -0.06 -3.89 15.82
C ILE A 105 -0.45 -4.91 14.76
N THR A 106 -1.49 -5.69 15.00
CA THR A 106 -2.01 -6.65 14.01
C THR A 106 -3.27 -6.09 13.36
N LEU A 107 -3.28 -6.04 12.02
CA LEU A 107 -4.44 -5.61 11.23
C LEU A 107 -4.92 -6.77 10.36
N VAL A 108 -6.22 -7.09 10.48
CA VAL A 108 -6.90 -8.11 9.68
C VAL A 108 -7.96 -7.41 8.84
N ALA A 109 -7.81 -7.43 7.51
CA ALA A 109 -8.75 -6.78 6.60
C ALA A 109 -10.18 -7.25 6.86
N GLY A 110 -11.12 -6.30 6.91
CA GLY A 110 -12.53 -6.56 7.20
C GLY A 110 -12.88 -6.63 8.70
N GLU A 111 -11.90 -6.77 9.59
CA GLU A 111 -12.11 -6.75 11.04
C GLU A 111 -11.78 -5.36 11.60
N LYS A 112 -12.66 -4.82 12.46
CA LYS A 112 -12.45 -3.49 13.08
C LYS A 112 -11.24 -3.50 14.03
N GLY A 113 -11.10 -4.50 14.91
CA GLY A 113 -10.02 -4.48 15.91
C GLY A 113 -9.97 -3.18 16.72
N GLU A 114 -8.78 -2.79 17.17
CA GLU A 114 -8.55 -1.54 17.94
C GLU A 114 -8.46 -0.30 17.03
N TYR A 115 -7.88 -0.45 15.84
CA TYR A 115 -7.54 0.67 14.95
C TYR A 115 -8.51 0.85 13.78
N GLY A 116 -9.36 -0.14 13.51
CA GLY A 116 -10.26 -0.14 12.37
C GLY A 116 -11.52 0.69 12.61
N LYS A 117 -11.78 1.61 11.70
CA LYS A 117 -13.00 2.40 11.61
C LYS A 117 -13.73 2.06 10.32
N GLU A 118 -15.04 2.14 10.39
CA GLU A 118 -15.87 2.02 9.20
C GLU A 118 -15.86 3.35 8.46
N LEU A 119 -15.53 3.28 7.17
CA LEU A 119 -15.57 4.39 6.25
C LEU A 119 -16.55 4.01 5.13
N VAL A 120 -17.51 4.89 4.90
CA VAL A 120 -18.47 4.74 3.80
C VAL A 120 -17.97 5.60 2.66
N MET A 121 -17.73 4.98 1.51
CA MET A 121 -17.26 5.66 0.31
C MET A 121 -18.08 5.16 -0.87
N ASN A 122 -18.78 6.04 -1.58
CA ASN A 122 -19.60 5.67 -2.74
C ASN A 122 -20.60 4.53 -2.44
N GLU A 123 -21.30 4.64 -1.30
CA GLU A 123 -22.25 3.62 -0.78
C GLU A 123 -21.62 2.28 -0.37
N GLU A 124 -20.31 2.08 -0.59
CA GLU A 124 -19.57 0.91 -0.11
C GLU A 124 -19.05 1.14 1.31
N ARG A 125 -19.11 0.09 2.14
CA ARG A 125 -18.59 0.08 3.51
C ARG A 125 -17.26 -0.63 3.53
N LEU A 126 -16.22 0.06 3.99
CA LEU A 126 -14.87 -0.46 4.09
C LEU A 126 -14.32 -0.21 5.50
N ILE A 127 -13.44 -1.10 5.96
CA ILE A 127 -12.73 -0.93 7.23
C ILE A 127 -11.33 -0.39 6.93
N VAL A 128 -11.04 0.78 7.47
CA VAL A 128 -9.74 1.45 7.37
C VAL A 128 -9.10 1.60 8.74
N TYR A 129 -7.78 1.60 8.81
CA TYR A 129 -7.05 1.47 10.08
C TYR A 129 -6.29 2.75 10.42
N TYR A 130 -6.73 3.46 11.47
CA TYR A 130 -6.05 4.64 12.01
C TYR A 130 -5.04 4.21 13.07
N VAL A 131 -3.80 3.98 12.67
CA VAL A 131 -2.69 3.67 13.59
C VAL A 131 -1.95 4.97 13.99
N PRO A 132 -1.22 5.00 15.11
CA PRO A 132 -0.41 6.17 15.48
C PRO A 132 0.56 6.56 14.37
N GLY A 133 0.87 7.85 14.24
CA GLY A 133 1.84 8.33 13.26
C GLY A 133 3.23 7.75 13.50
N GLY A 134 3.92 7.34 12.44
CA GLY A 134 5.24 6.75 12.53
C GLY A 134 5.70 6.02 11.28
N THR A 135 6.93 5.53 11.32
CA THR A 135 7.47 4.63 10.30
C THR A 135 7.38 3.19 10.81
N TYR A 136 6.72 2.32 10.05
CA TYR A 136 6.50 0.93 10.43
C TYR A 136 7.23 -0.01 9.50
N SER A 137 7.80 -1.09 10.06
CA SER A 137 8.07 -2.31 9.32
C SER A 137 6.78 -3.12 9.27
N VAL A 138 6.16 -3.16 8.09
CA VAL A 138 4.90 -3.87 7.85
C VAL A 138 5.21 -5.24 7.29
N LYS A 139 4.92 -6.28 8.06
CA LYS A 139 5.09 -7.69 7.67
C LYS A 139 3.77 -8.27 7.22
N ASN A 140 3.76 -8.91 6.05
CA ASN A 140 2.61 -9.70 5.64
C ASN A 140 2.66 -11.08 6.30
N ILE A 141 1.75 -11.32 7.24
CA ILE A 141 1.59 -12.59 7.96
C ILE A 141 0.44 -13.44 7.38
N GLY A 142 -0.22 -12.95 6.33
CA GLY A 142 -1.25 -13.64 5.58
C GLY A 142 -0.71 -14.59 4.51
N LYS A 143 -1.64 -15.18 3.74
CA LYS A 143 -1.35 -16.18 2.69
C LYS A 143 -1.24 -15.59 1.29
N TYR A 144 -1.71 -14.36 1.09
CA TYR A 144 -1.80 -13.72 -0.22
C TYR A 144 -0.98 -12.43 -0.22
N GLY A 145 -0.57 -11.96 -1.39
CA GLY A 145 0.05 -10.65 -1.52
C GLY A 145 -0.92 -9.56 -1.04
N THR A 146 -0.40 -8.64 -0.23
CA THR A 146 -1.19 -7.54 0.36
C THR A 146 -0.71 -6.23 -0.23
N GLN A 147 -1.63 -5.45 -0.78
CA GLN A 147 -1.36 -4.05 -1.06
C GLN A 147 -1.70 -3.23 0.19
N VAL A 148 -0.74 -2.41 0.61
CA VAL A 148 -0.89 -1.43 1.69
C VAL A 148 -0.84 -0.05 1.08
N THR A 149 -1.90 0.73 1.25
CA THR A 149 -1.93 2.14 0.86
C THR A 149 -2.27 2.98 2.09
N VAL A 150 -1.62 4.14 2.22
CA VAL A 150 -1.86 5.05 3.35
C VAL A 150 -2.49 6.32 2.81
N TYR A 151 -3.65 6.70 3.34
CA TYR A 151 -4.43 7.84 2.89
C TYR A 151 -4.62 8.87 4.00
N GLU A 152 -4.65 10.15 3.62
CA GLU A 152 -4.94 11.26 4.53
C GLU A 152 -6.40 11.27 4.98
N GLY A 153 -7.31 11.01 4.02
CA GLY A 153 -8.72 11.25 4.22
C GLY A 153 -9.54 10.86 3.01
N VAL A 154 -10.84 11.08 3.14
CA VAL A 154 -11.82 11.00 2.05
C VAL A 154 -12.55 12.33 1.99
N ARG A 155 -12.84 12.81 0.78
CA ARG A 155 -13.64 14.00 0.52
C ARG A 155 -14.80 13.66 -0.41
N LYS A 156 -15.90 14.40 -0.30
CA LYS A 156 -17.00 14.30 -1.26
C LYS A 156 -16.66 15.09 -2.53
N GLY A 157 -16.73 14.44 -3.68
CA GLY A 157 -16.65 15.07 -5.00
C GLY A 157 -17.99 15.04 -5.74
N ASP A 158 -18.06 15.72 -6.88
CA ASP A 158 -19.27 15.80 -7.71
C ASP A 158 -19.68 14.43 -8.31
N ASN A 159 -18.71 13.52 -8.46
CA ASN A 159 -18.91 12.18 -9.03
C ASN A 159 -18.83 11.06 -7.98
N GLY A 160 -18.88 11.41 -6.69
CA GLY A 160 -18.71 10.48 -5.59
C GLY A 160 -17.58 10.86 -4.64
N ASP A 161 -17.42 10.05 -3.60
CA ASP A 161 -16.39 10.19 -2.59
C ASP A 161 -15.02 9.75 -3.17
N GLU A 162 -13.98 10.53 -2.86
CA GLU A 162 -12.61 10.33 -3.35
C GLU A 162 -11.61 10.36 -2.19
N TYR A 163 -10.54 9.58 -2.30
CA TYR A 163 -9.38 9.73 -1.41
C TYR A 163 -8.66 11.06 -1.67
N THR A 164 -8.19 11.72 -0.61
CA THR A 164 -7.55 13.05 -0.75
C THR A 164 -6.09 12.96 -1.18
N SER A 165 -5.27 12.22 -0.42
CA SER A 165 -3.82 12.13 -0.61
C SER A 165 -3.30 10.74 -0.26
N VAL A 166 -2.20 10.30 -0.87
CA VAL A 166 -1.50 9.05 -0.56
C VAL A 166 -0.11 9.33 -0.01
N SER A 167 0.28 8.64 1.07
CA SER A 167 1.64 8.71 1.60
C SER A 167 2.52 7.71 0.86
N GLY A 168 3.45 8.23 0.06
CA GLY A 168 4.35 7.42 -0.76
C GLY A 168 3.65 6.65 -1.88
N SER A 169 4.24 5.53 -2.30
CA SER A 169 3.65 4.61 -3.27
C SER A 169 2.99 3.43 -2.56
N PRO A 170 1.90 2.86 -3.11
CA PRO A 170 1.31 1.63 -2.57
C PRO A 170 2.34 0.51 -2.48
N ALA A 171 2.43 -0.13 -1.31
CA ALA A 171 3.37 -1.21 -1.07
C ALA A 171 2.69 -2.57 -1.29
N VAL A 172 3.18 -3.35 -2.25
CA VAL A 172 2.74 -4.74 -2.43
C VAL A 172 3.71 -5.67 -1.69
N ILE A 173 3.22 -6.33 -0.65
CA ILE A 173 4.02 -7.15 0.25
C ILE A 173 3.61 -8.62 0.08
N MET A 174 4.54 -9.45 -0.39
CA MET A 174 4.32 -10.90 -0.52
C MET A 174 4.28 -11.59 0.85
N PRO A 175 3.65 -12.77 0.98
CA PRO A 175 3.59 -13.53 2.23
C PRO A 175 4.96 -13.71 2.89
N GLY A 176 5.05 -13.43 4.19
CA GLY A 176 6.26 -13.55 4.99
C GLY A 176 7.30 -12.45 4.76
N ARG A 177 7.08 -11.52 3.82
CA ARG A 177 7.96 -10.38 3.55
C ARG A 177 7.53 -9.16 4.36
N SER A 178 8.44 -8.21 4.49
CA SER A 178 8.18 -6.91 5.09
C SER A 178 8.53 -5.77 4.14
N ALA A 179 7.86 -4.64 4.31
CA ALA A 179 8.18 -3.37 3.66
C ALA A 179 8.08 -2.22 4.68
N ASP A 180 8.74 -1.11 4.38
CA ASP A 180 8.68 0.08 5.22
C ASP A 180 7.54 0.98 4.75
N VAL A 181 6.68 1.39 5.68
CA VAL A 181 5.52 2.22 5.41
C VAL A 181 5.51 3.40 6.38
N VAL A 182 5.40 4.61 5.85
CA VAL A 182 5.28 5.84 6.63
C VAL A 182 3.81 6.22 6.74
N VAL A 183 3.34 6.31 7.98
CA VAL A 183 1.97 6.72 8.32
C VAL A 183 2.05 8.10 8.99
N PRO A 184 1.63 9.18 8.31
CA PRO A 184 1.53 10.49 8.96
C PRO A 184 0.45 10.48 10.04
N GLU A 185 0.56 11.39 11.01
CA GLU A 185 -0.40 11.49 12.11
C GLU A 185 -1.82 11.78 11.58
N GLY A 186 -2.82 11.03 12.08
CA GLY A 186 -4.21 11.16 11.65
C GLY A 186 -4.56 10.51 10.31
N TRP A 187 -3.60 9.94 9.59
CA TRP A 187 -3.83 9.20 8.34
C TRP A 187 -4.25 7.76 8.64
N PHE A 188 -4.82 7.08 7.65
CA PHE A 188 -5.25 5.69 7.79
C PHE A 188 -4.60 4.77 6.75
N ILE A 189 -4.51 3.51 7.11
CA ILE A 189 -4.07 2.42 6.23
C ILE A 189 -5.30 1.74 5.65
N GLU A 190 -5.29 1.52 4.33
CA GLU A 190 -6.21 0.63 3.65
C GLU A 190 -5.50 -0.67 3.25
N ILE A 191 -6.14 -1.80 3.57
CA ILE A 191 -5.81 -3.14 3.10
C ILE A 191 -7.10 -3.84 2.67
N LYS A 192 -7.03 -4.69 1.64
CA LYS A 192 -8.21 -5.42 1.14
C LYS A 192 -8.25 -6.85 1.64
N GLU A 193 -9.45 -7.38 1.87
CA GLU A 193 -9.60 -8.80 2.21
C GLU A 193 -8.96 -9.70 1.14
N PRO A 194 -8.31 -10.81 1.53
CA PRO A 194 -8.17 -11.38 2.86
C PRO A 194 -6.81 -11.04 3.54
N SER A 195 -6.37 -9.78 3.47
CA SER A 195 -5.05 -9.36 3.98
C SER A 195 -4.92 -9.48 5.50
N HIS A 196 -3.73 -9.87 5.96
CA HIS A 196 -3.37 -9.94 7.37
C HIS A 196 -1.93 -9.46 7.53
N ILE A 197 -1.74 -8.36 8.25
CA ILE A 197 -0.43 -7.71 8.41
C ILE A 197 -0.12 -7.40 9.87
N GLU A 198 1.17 -7.36 10.19
CA GLU A 198 1.71 -6.96 11.47
C GLU A 198 2.60 -5.73 11.27
N LEU A 199 2.41 -4.70 12.07
CA LEU A 199 3.16 -3.46 12.02
C LEU A 199 4.04 -3.35 13.26
N THR A 200 5.33 -3.16 13.04
CA THR A 200 6.31 -2.88 14.10
C THR A 200 6.86 -1.47 13.90
N LEU A 201 6.69 -0.59 14.89
CA LEU A 201 7.25 0.77 14.84
C LEU A 201 8.78 0.69 14.77
N LYS A 202 9.39 1.49 13.89
CA LYS A 202 10.84 1.60 13.73
C LYS A 202 11.44 2.72 14.58
#